data_AF-A0A960M6R4-F1
#
_entry.id   AF-A0A960M6R4-F1
#
_cell.length_a   1.000
_cell.length_b   1.000
_cell.length_c   1.000
_cell.angle_alpha   90.00
_cell.angle_beta   90.00
_cell.angle_gamma   90.00
#
_symmetry.space_group_name_H-M   'P 1'
#
loop_
_entity.id
_entity.type
_entity.pdbx_description
1 polymer ?
#
loop_
_entity_poly.entity_id
_entity_poly.type
_entity_poly.pdbx_seq_one_letter_code
_entity_poly.pdbx_strand_id
1 'polypeptide(L)'
;MIVKKSFKDQIKRGERISKTASELFLSGYRKKVCKSQNLICLGILAFGCMLSGCSTVKTMADQATSSFKEDWNRTSDKNNLARVESSLRWGSIGEAWKFANKLHFPENRAEALRLIALCEKNPQGEFQPREETLSQLKVAIDQISEPKEALYYELSLVELTFQLNPENARKDLKTCEKKIWEIASAQERAPFLIRIVSFELETAKNLEAAKKAISVAKNTIQMIAIKQIRESQENELALIIESHSNVLCSEK
;
A
#
# COMPACT_ATOMS: atom_id res chain seq x y z
N MET A 1 55.84 12.13 2.78
CA MET A 1 54.90 12.82 3.69
C MET A 1 53.42 12.77 3.21
N ILE A 2 53.01 11.71 2.48
CA ILE A 2 51.68 11.64 1.81
C ILE A 2 50.68 10.72 2.57
N VAL A 3 51.18 9.83 3.43
CA VAL A 3 50.35 8.79 4.10
C VAL A 3 49.49 9.33 5.27
N LYS A 4 49.92 10.40 5.96
CA LYS A 4 49.21 10.94 7.14
C LYS A 4 47.88 11.64 6.82
N LYS A 5 47.71 12.20 5.61
CA LYS A 5 46.45 12.87 5.20
C LYS A 5 45.34 11.84 4.95
N SER A 6 45.68 10.72 4.30
CA SER A 6 44.76 9.61 4.02
C SER A 6 44.23 8.94 5.29
N PHE A 7 45.09 8.75 6.30
CA PHE A 7 44.69 8.09 7.56
C PHE A 7 43.77 8.96 8.42
N LYS A 8 44.04 10.27 8.51
CA LYS A 8 43.13 11.22 9.20
C LYS A 8 41.75 11.29 8.54
N ASP A 9 41.69 11.22 7.21
CA ASP A 9 40.41 11.21 6.50
C ASP A 9 39.68 9.87 6.65
N GLN A 10 40.40 8.76 6.75
CA GLN A 10 39.81 7.45 7.08
C GLN A 10 39.24 7.41 8.50
N ILE A 11 39.96 7.96 9.49
CA ILE A 11 39.45 8.08 10.87
C ILE A 11 38.21 8.95 10.93
N LYS A 12 38.22 10.15 10.33
CA LYS A 12 37.05 11.04 10.29
C LYS A 12 35.85 10.45 9.55
N ARG A 13 36.08 9.52 8.62
CA ARG A 13 35.02 8.77 7.92
C ARG A 13 34.47 7.63 8.79
N GLY A 14 35.35 6.88 9.44
CA GLY A 14 34.98 5.84 10.41
C GLY A 14 34.17 6.40 11.59
N GLU A 15 34.57 7.58 12.10
CA GLU A 15 33.82 8.31 13.13
C GLU A 15 32.42 8.70 12.68
N ARG A 16 32.23 9.11 11.41
CA ARG A 16 30.90 9.45 10.88
C ARG A 16 29.98 8.23 10.79
N ILE A 17 30.49 7.14 10.22
CA ILE A 17 29.72 5.88 10.09
C ILE A 17 29.39 5.31 11.48
N SER A 18 30.38 5.30 12.38
CA SER A 18 30.20 4.86 13.77
C SER A 18 29.20 5.74 14.52
N LYS A 19 29.23 7.06 14.34
CA LYS A 19 28.29 7.98 14.96
C LYS A 19 26.86 7.75 14.45
N THR A 20 26.65 7.62 13.14
CA THR A 20 25.33 7.34 12.57
C THR A 20 24.79 5.98 13.01
N ALA A 21 25.63 4.93 13.00
CA ALA A 21 25.25 3.60 13.49
C ALA A 21 24.92 3.62 14.99
N SER A 22 25.69 4.37 15.78
CA SER A 22 25.49 4.52 17.24
C SER A 22 24.22 5.33 17.57
N GLU A 23 23.93 6.39 16.81
CA GLU A 23 22.69 7.17 16.94
C GLU A 23 21.46 6.32 16.59
N LEU A 24 21.54 5.51 15.52
CA LEU A 24 20.50 4.55 15.14
C LEU A 24 20.33 3.44 16.21
N PHE A 25 21.44 2.90 16.73
CA PHE A 25 21.44 1.91 17.80
C PHE A 25 20.79 2.45 19.08
N LEU A 26 21.20 3.64 19.54
CA LEU A 26 20.66 4.28 20.74
C LEU A 26 19.19 4.69 20.57
N SER A 27 18.80 5.16 19.38
CA SER A 27 17.40 5.43 19.01
C SER A 27 16.54 4.17 19.08
N GLY A 28 17.02 3.06 18.50
CA GLY A 28 16.31 1.78 18.49
C GLY A 28 16.21 1.14 19.87
N TYR A 29 17.29 1.19 20.64
CA TYR A 29 17.35 0.70 22.02
C TYR A 29 16.40 1.47 22.95
N ARG A 30 16.38 2.81 22.87
CA ARG A 30 15.48 3.66 23.69
C ARG A 30 14.00 3.43 23.41
N LYS A 31 13.63 3.06 22.18
CA LYS A 31 12.24 2.80 21.78
C LYS A 31 11.77 1.36 22.01
N LYS A 32 12.59 0.52 22.67
CA LYS A 32 12.30 -0.91 22.91
C LYS A 32 11.95 -1.67 21.63
N VAL A 33 12.55 -1.31 20.49
CA VAL A 33 12.55 -2.16 19.28
C VAL A 33 13.62 -3.25 19.48
N CYS A 34 13.53 -3.93 20.62
CA CYS A 34 14.52 -4.88 21.11
C CYS A 34 14.11 -6.27 20.63
N LYS A 35 14.58 -6.66 19.44
CA LYS A 35 14.71 -8.06 18.96
C LYS A 35 15.31 -8.19 17.55
N SER A 36 15.68 -7.10 16.88
CA SER A 36 16.28 -7.18 15.55
C SER A 36 17.76 -7.61 15.65
N GLN A 37 18.07 -8.83 15.19
CA GLN A 37 19.44 -9.31 14.99
C GLN A 37 20.28 -8.31 14.16
N ASN A 38 19.64 -7.54 13.28
CA ASN A 38 20.27 -6.53 12.44
C ASN A 38 20.86 -5.36 13.24
N LEU A 39 20.29 -5.01 14.42
CA LEU A 39 20.82 -3.96 15.30
C LEU A 39 22.14 -4.39 15.98
N ILE A 40 22.25 -5.68 16.34
CA ILE A 40 23.46 -6.28 16.92
C ILE A 40 24.54 -6.42 15.83
N CYS A 41 24.17 -6.90 14.64
CA CYS A 41 25.06 -6.97 13.49
C CYS A 41 25.59 -5.59 13.07
N LEU A 42 24.77 -4.55 13.14
CA LEU A 42 25.19 -3.16 12.90
C LEU A 42 26.23 -2.66 13.90
N GLY A 43 26.05 -2.94 15.19
CA GLY A 43 27.03 -2.61 16.21
C GLY A 43 28.39 -3.29 15.96
N ILE A 44 28.36 -4.57 15.59
CA ILE A 44 29.57 -5.36 15.28
C ILE A 44 30.25 -4.88 14.00
N LEU A 45 29.49 -4.60 12.94
CA LEU A 45 30.03 -4.13 11.65
C LEU A 45 30.55 -2.68 11.71
N ALA A 46 29.89 -1.80 12.48
CA ALA A 46 30.38 -0.45 12.73
C ALA A 46 31.72 -0.46 13.48
N PHE A 47 31.87 -1.37 14.46
CA PHE A 47 33.11 -1.57 15.19
C PHE A 47 34.21 -2.17 14.28
N GLY A 48 33.88 -3.16 13.44
CA GLY A 48 34.80 -3.72 12.44
C GLY A 48 35.25 -2.74 11.35
N CYS A 49 34.37 -1.80 10.95
CA CYS A 49 34.69 -0.70 10.04
C CYS A 49 35.71 0.28 10.64
N MET A 50 35.57 0.63 11.92
CA MET A 50 36.51 1.52 12.61
C MET A 50 37.92 0.92 12.68
N LEU A 51 38.04 -0.40 12.79
CA LEU A 51 39.33 -1.06 13.00
C LEU A 51 40.06 -1.47 11.72
N SER A 52 39.35 -1.82 10.64
CA SER A 52 39.99 -2.45 9.47
C SER A 52 40.28 -1.52 8.29
N GLY A 53 39.57 -0.39 8.15
CA GLY A 53 39.69 0.50 6.98
C GLY A 53 39.41 -0.17 5.62
N CYS A 54 38.90 -1.40 5.62
CA CYS A 54 38.70 -2.25 4.45
C CYS A 54 37.41 -1.84 3.70
N SER A 55 37.52 -1.62 2.39
CA SER A 55 36.39 -1.23 1.53
C SER A 55 35.25 -2.26 1.56
N THR A 56 35.56 -3.55 1.68
CA THR A 56 34.56 -4.63 1.76
C THR A 56 33.73 -4.55 3.05
N VAL A 57 34.37 -4.27 4.19
CA VAL A 57 33.69 -4.13 5.49
C VAL A 57 32.78 -2.90 5.47
N LYS A 58 33.20 -1.83 4.79
CA LYS A 58 32.37 -0.64 4.55
C LYS A 58 31.11 -0.96 3.75
N THR A 59 31.24 -1.65 2.61
CA THR A 59 30.08 -2.02 1.79
C THR A 59 29.08 -2.87 2.59
N MET A 60 29.57 -3.80 3.40
CA MET A 60 28.72 -4.61 4.28
C MET A 60 28.03 -3.78 5.38
N ALA A 61 28.71 -2.79 5.96
CA ALA A 61 28.11 -1.89 6.95
C ALA A 61 27.07 -0.94 6.33
N ASP A 62 27.32 -0.42 5.13
CA ASP A 62 26.38 0.42 4.39
C ASP A 62 25.12 -0.38 4.01
N GLN A 63 25.28 -1.64 3.57
CA GLN A 63 24.16 -2.56 3.32
C GLN A 63 23.38 -2.85 4.60
N ALA A 64 24.05 -3.22 5.70
CA ALA A 64 23.38 -3.49 6.97
C ALA A 64 22.63 -2.26 7.51
N THR A 65 23.20 -1.06 7.33
CA THR A 65 22.55 0.20 7.72
C THR A 65 21.29 0.45 6.90
N SER A 66 21.36 0.19 5.59
CA SER A 66 20.22 0.35 4.68
C SER A 66 19.10 -0.64 5.03
N SER A 67 19.43 -1.92 5.22
CA SER A 67 18.46 -2.95 5.63
C SER A 67 17.83 -2.65 6.98
N PHE A 68 18.60 -2.20 7.97
CA PHE A 68 18.04 -1.81 9.26
C PHE A 68 17.12 -0.59 9.16
N LYS A 69 17.48 0.41 8.34
CA LYS A 69 16.62 1.57 8.12
C LYS A 69 15.31 1.16 7.45
N GLU A 70 15.37 0.23 6.52
CA GLU A 70 14.18 -0.35 5.88
C GLU A 70 13.29 -1.08 6.89
N ASP A 71 13.86 -1.99 7.70
CA ASP A 71 13.13 -2.70 8.77
C ASP A 71 12.51 -1.74 9.78
N TRP A 72 13.26 -0.70 10.15
CA TRP A 72 12.82 0.35 11.06
C TRP A 72 11.61 1.08 10.49
N ASN A 73 11.70 1.50 9.22
CA ASN A 73 10.61 2.16 8.53
C ASN A 73 9.40 1.24 8.41
N ARG A 74 9.57 -0.05 8.09
CA ARG A 74 8.45 -1.01 8.00
C ARG A 74 7.74 -1.15 9.34
N THR A 75 8.50 -1.22 10.44
CA THR A 75 7.95 -1.28 11.79
C THR A 75 7.23 0.03 12.17
N SER A 76 7.84 1.17 11.83
CA SER A 76 7.25 2.49 12.06
C SER A 76 5.94 2.65 11.29
N ASP A 77 5.91 2.24 10.03
CA ASP A 77 4.74 2.33 9.16
C ASP A 77 3.61 1.46 9.67
N LYS A 78 3.90 0.21 10.05
CA LYS A 78 2.90 -0.67 10.69
C LYS A 78 2.26 -0.02 11.92
N ASN A 79 3.06 0.63 12.76
CA ASN A 79 2.55 1.33 13.95
C ASN A 79 1.74 2.58 13.59
N ASN A 80 2.18 3.34 12.58
CA ASN A 80 1.47 4.53 12.13
C ASN A 80 0.15 4.16 11.44
N LEU A 81 0.10 3.10 10.63
CA LEU A 81 -1.12 2.62 9.98
C LEU A 81 -2.15 2.15 11.03
N ALA A 82 -1.72 1.39 12.04
CA ALA A 82 -2.59 1.03 13.17
C ALA A 82 -3.14 2.26 13.92
N ARG A 83 -2.35 3.34 14.01
CA ARG A 83 -2.81 4.61 14.59
C ARG A 83 -3.78 5.36 13.68
N VAL A 84 -3.60 5.30 12.36
CA VAL A 84 -4.59 5.81 11.39
C VAL A 84 -5.92 5.13 11.64
N GLU A 85 -5.95 3.79 11.62
CA GLU A 85 -7.17 3.01 11.87
C GLU A 85 -7.81 3.37 13.22
N SER A 86 -7.00 3.46 14.28
CA SER A 86 -7.51 3.82 15.59
C SER A 86 -8.09 5.23 15.63
N SER A 87 -7.41 6.23 15.06
CA SER A 87 -7.90 7.62 15.00
C SER A 87 -9.21 7.70 14.21
N LEU A 88 -9.32 6.97 13.09
CA LEU A 88 -10.55 6.92 12.29
C LEU A 88 -11.72 6.29 13.06
N ARG A 89 -11.49 5.21 13.81
CA ARG A 89 -12.52 4.60 14.68
C ARG A 89 -13.08 5.58 15.71
N TRP A 90 -12.27 6.52 16.19
CA TRP A 90 -12.69 7.56 17.14
C TRP A 90 -13.12 8.87 16.47
N GLY A 91 -13.25 8.90 15.13
CA GLY A 91 -13.71 10.06 14.36
C GLY A 91 -12.68 11.18 14.17
N SER A 92 -11.41 10.94 14.52
CA SER A 92 -10.34 11.95 14.46
C SER A 92 -9.61 11.92 13.11
N ILE A 93 -10.27 12.45 12.06
CA ILE A 93 -9.69 12.52 10.70
C ILE A 93 -8.38 13.31 10.67
N GLY A 94 -8.30 14.42 11.42
CA GLY A 94 -7.09 15.25 11.49
C GLY A 94 -5.89 14.53 12.09
N GLU A 95 -6.09 13.63 13.06
CA GLU A 95 -4.99 12.81 13.59
C GLU A 95 -4.62 11.68 12.66
N ALA A 96 -5.60 11.06 12.00
CA ALA A 96 -5.35 10.05 10.98
C ALA A 96 -4.42 10.62 9.88
N TRP A 97 -4.68 11.83 9.41
CA TRP A 97 -3.82 12.54 8.46
C TRP A 97 -2.38 12.75 8.99
N LYS A 98 -2.22 13.13 10.25
CA LYS A 98 -0.90 13.31 10.87
C LYS A 98 -0.08 12.01 10.89
N PHE A 99 -0.73 10.86 11.03
CA PHE A 99 -0.05 9.56 11.00
C PHE A 99 0.18 9.08 9.57
N ALA A 100 -0.77 9.29 8.65
CA ALA A 100 -0.62 8.97 7.23
C ALA A 100 0.59 9.68 6.60
N ASN A 101 0.80 10.96 6.94
CA ASN A 101 1.97 11.73 6.48
C ASN A 101 3.32 11.27 7.03
N LYS A 102 3.33 10.35 8.02
CA LYS A 102 4.55 9.74 8.58
C LYS A 102 4.84 8.37 7.99
N LEU A 103 4.04 7.91 7.04
CA LEU A 103 4.26 6.66 6.34
C LEU A 103 5.34 6.87 5.28
N HIS A 104 6.29 5.95 5.25
CA HIS A 104 7.46 6.00 4.38
C HIS A 104 7.23 5.22 3.09
N PHE A 105 6.45 4.14 3.16
CA PHE A 105 6.17 3.26 2.05
C PHE A 105 4.89 3.71 1.31
N PRO A 106 4.95 3.93 -0.02
CA PRO A 106 3.82 4.40 -0.81
C PRO A 106 2.56 3.56 -0.66
N GLU A 107 2.68 2.24 -0.59
CA GLU A 107 1.57 1.31 -0.42
C GLU A 107 0.84 1.49 0.92
N ASN A 108 1.58 1.66 2.02
CA ASN A 108 0.99 1.94 3.32
C ASN A 108 0.32 3.31 3.32
N ARG A 109 0.94 4.29 2.66
CA ARG A 109 0.38 5.64 2.53
C ARG A 109 -0.91 5.63 1.70
N ALA A 110 -0.94 4.89 0.60
CA ALA A 110 -2.14 4.71 -0.22
C ALA A 110 -3.26 4.06 0.59
N GLU A 111 -2.97 3.01 1.37
CA GLU A 111 -3.97 2.38 2.26
C GLU A 111 -4.50 3.37 3.30
N ALA A 112 -3.62 4.11 3.97
CA ALA A 112 -4.05 5.11 4.96
C ALA A 112 -4.95 6.19 4.33
N LEU A 113 -4.59 6.70 3.16
CA LEU A 113 -5.37 7.70 2.44
C LEU A 113 -6.71 7.14 1.94
N ARG A 114 -6.74 5.89 1.50
CA ARG A 114 -7.98 5.16 1.17
C ARG A 114 -8.91 5.08 2.37
N LEU A 115 -8.40 4.66 3.53
CA LEU A 115 -9.17 4.57 4.77
C LEU A 115 -9.68 5.93 5.24
N ILE A 116 -8.86 6.98 5.14
CA ILE A 116 -9.27 8.35 5.45
C ILE A 116 -10.39 8.78 4.51
N ALA A 117 -10.22 8.59 3.19
CA ALA A 117 -11.24 8.93 2.21
C ALA A 117 -12.57 8.23 2.50
N LEU A 118 -12.54 6.95 2.92
CA LEU A 118 -13.70 6.16 3.33
C LEU A 118 -14.40 6.62 4.62
N CYS A 119 -13.77 7.48 5.40
CA CYS A 119 -14.35 8.03 6.64
C CYS A 119 -14.80 9.48 6.50
N GLU A 120 -14.49 10.14 5.38
CA GLU A 120 -14.85 11.53 5.15
C GLU A 120 -16.34 11.68 4.87
N LYS A 121 -16.93 12.67 5.53
CA LYS A 121 -18.36 12.99 5.45
C LYS A 121 -18.57 14.47 5.17
N ASN A 122 -19.62 14.78 4.44
CA ASN A 122 -20.08 16.15 4.23
C ASN A 122 -20.80 16.71 5.47
N PRO A 123 -21.14 18.01 5.53
CA PRO A 123 -21.87 18.61 6.66
C PRO A 123 -23.23 17.94 6.96
N GLN A 124 -23.82 17.27 5.97
CA GLN A 124 -25.06 16.51 6.09
C GLN A 124 -24.84 15.11 6.68
N GLY A 125 -23.58 14.71 6.93
CA GLY A 125 -23.22 13.42 7.52
C GLY A 125 -23.15 12.27 6.51
N GLU A 126 -23.30 12.56 5.22
CA GLU A 126 -23.20 11.60 4.13
C GLU A 126 -21.74 11.38 3.74
N PHE A 127 -21.45 10.17 3.27
CA PHE A 127 -20.13 9.80 2.82
C PHE A 127 -19.71 10.63 1.60
N GLN A 128 -18.64 11.41 1.72
CA GLN A 128 -18.12 12.23 0.63
C GLN A 128 -16.62 12.51 0.83
N PRO A 129 -15.73 11.83 0.09
CA PRO A 129 -14.29 12.07 0.18
C PRO A 129 -13.91 13.46 -0.35
N ARG A 130 -12.88 14.07 0.25
CA ARG A 130 -12.34 15.35 -0.21
C ARG A 130 -11.45 15.17 -1.44
N GLU A 131 -11.50 16.12 -2.37
CA GLU A 131 -10.64 16.16 -3.56
C GLU A 131 -9.14 16.13 -3.21
N GLU A 132 -8.75 16.78 -2.11
CA GLU A 132 -7.38 16.76 -1.62
C GLU A 132 -6.93 15.33 -1.25
N THR A 133 -7.77 14.59 -0.53
CA THR A 133 -7.49 13.20 -0.13
C THR A 133 -7.30 12.31 -1.35
N LEU A 134 -8.19 12.44 -2.35
CA LEU A 134 -8.12 11.67 -3.59
C LEU A 134 -6.88 12.04 -4.43
N SER A 135 -6.54 13.31 -4.49
CA SER A 135 -5.34 13.79 -5.19
C SER A 135 -4.08 13.23 -4.55
N GLN A 136 -3.98 13.24 -3.22
CA GLN A 136 -2.85 12.65 -2.52
C GLN A 136 -2.82 11.13 -2.64
N LEU A 137 -3.98 10.47 -2.65
CA LEU A 137 -4.08 9.03 -2.87
C LEU A 137 -3.52 8.68 -4.26
N LYS A 138 -3.92 9.41 -5.30
CA LYS A 138 -3.39 9.23 -6.65
C LYS A 138 -1.86 9.35 -6.71
N VAL A 139 -1.31 10.38 -6.08
CA VAL A 139 0.15 10.56 -6.01
C VAL A 139 0.84 9.40 -5.28
N ALA A 140 0.24 8.88 -4.20
CA ALA A 140 0.79 7.73 -3.50
C ALA A 140 0.75 6.46 -4.37
N ILE A 141 -0.34 6.25 -5.11
CA ILE A 141 -0.49 5.13 -6.05
C ILE A 141 0.57 5.18 -7.14
N ASP A 142 0.80 6.35 -7.73
CA ASP A 142 1.80 6.55 -8.80
C ASP A 142 3.24 6.27 -8.32
N GLN A 143 3.49 6.24 -7.00
CA GLN A 143 4.78 5.93 -6.39
C GLN A 143 4.94 4.45 -6.02
N ILE A 144 3.86 3.65 -6.07
CA ILE A 144 3.92 2.22 -5.79
C ILE A 144 4.68 1.53 -6.92
N SER A 145 5.75 0.82 -6.55
CA SER A 145 6.63 0.17 -7.52
C SER A 145 6.04 -1.13 -8.07
N GLU A 146 5.22 -1.82 -7.29
CA GLU A 146 4.59 -3.08 -7.68
C GLU A 146 3.28 -2.81 -8.45
N PRO A 147 3.21 -3.09 -9.77
CA PRO A 147 2.07 -2.71 -10.60
C PRO A 147 0.74 -3.31 -10.13
N LYS A 148 0.79 -4.53 -9.58
CA LYS A 148 -0.41 -5.23 -9.09
C LYS A 148 -0.98 -4.57 -7.84
N GLU A 149 -0.11 -4.14 -6.94
CA GLU A 149 -0.50 -3.44 -5.73
C GLU A 149 -1.05 -2.05 -6.06
N ALA A 150 -0.41 -1.33 -6.99
CA ALA A 150 -0.92 -0.05 -7.49
C ALA A 150 -2.34 -0.18 -8.06
N LEU A 151 -2.59 -1.22 -8.88
CA LEU A 151 -3.89 -1.47 -9.50
C LEU A 151 -5.04 -1.68 -8.49
N TYR A 152 -4.76 -2.33 -7.34
CA TYR A 152 -5.74 -2.47 -6.27
C TYR A 152 -6.20 -1.10 -5.73
N TYR A 153 -5.27 -0.18 -5.54
CA TYR A 153 -5.57 1.17 -5.08
C TYR A 153 -6.16 2.05 -6.17
N GLU A 154 -5.79 1.86 -7.44
CA GLU A 154 -6.42 2.54 -8.59
C GLU A 154 -7.92 2.26 -8.63
N LEU A 155 -8.34 1.00 -8.49
CA LEU A 155 -9.77 0.65 -8.41
C LEU A 155 -10.47 1.29 -7.21
N SER A 156 -9.78 1.34 -6.06
CA SER A 156 -10.29 2.01 -4.86
C SER A 156 -10.48 3.51 -5.10
N LEU A 157 -9.54 4.15 -5.80
CA LEU A 157 -9.64 5.57 -6.16
C LEU A 157 -10.81 5.81 -7.11
N VAL A 158 -11.05 4.92 -8.07
CA VAL A 158 -12.20 4.97 -8.98
C VAL A 158 -13.52 4.91 -8.20
N GLU A 159 -13.66 3.94 -7.30
CA GLU A 159 -14.82 3.78 -6.41
C GLU A 159 -15.09 5.05 -5.60
N LEU A 160 -14.04 5.61 -4.98
CA LEU A 160 -14.14 6.81 -4.15
C LEU A 160 -14.47 8.07 -4.96
N THR A 161 -13.97 8.17 -6.19
CA THR A 161 -14.17 9.34 -7.05
C THR A 161 -15.57 9.37 -7.67
N PHE A 162 -16.28 8.23 -7.71
CA PHE A 162 -17.60 8.15 -8.33
C PHE A 162 -18.60 9.17 -7.77
N GLN A 163 -18.61 9.38 -6.45
CA GLN A 163 -19.50 10.35 -5.80
C GLN A 163 -19.23 11.80 -6.21
N LEU A 164 -18.02 12.11 -6.66
CA LEU A 164 -17.64 13.46 -7.10
C LEU A 164 -17.79 13.63 -8.61
N ASN A 165 -17.38 12.63 -9.39
CA ASN A 165 -17.43 12.67 -10.85
C ASN A 165 -17.67 11.27 -11.45
N PRO A 166 -18.95 10.89 -11.65
CA PRO A 166 -19.32 9.58 -12.19
C PRO A 166 -18.75 9.30 -13.59
N GLU A 167 -18.67 10.32 -14.45
CA GLU A 167 -18.20 10.14 -15.83
C GLU A 167 -16.70 9.84 -15.90
N ASN A 168 -15.90 10.56 -15.12
CA ASN A 168 -14.45 10.32 -15.06
C ASN A 168 -14.15 8.99 -14.39
N ALA A 169 -14.84 8.65 -13.29
CA ALA A 169 -14.70 7.36 -12.63
C ALA A 169 -14.96 6.19 -13.60
N ARG A 170 -15.95 6.30 -14.49
CA ARG A 170 -16.21 5.26 -15.52
C ARG A 170 -15.12 5.16 -16.57
N LYS A 171 -14.50 6.26 -16.99
CA LYS A 171 -13.35 6.23 -17.92
C LYS A 171 -12.14 5.58 -17.26
N ASP A 172 -11.91 5.90 -16.00
CA ASP A 172 -10.80 5.35 -15.22
C ASP A 172 -11.02 3.86 -14.93
N LEU A 173 -12.27 3.42 -14.68
CA LEU A 173 -12.63 2.01 -14.54
C LEU A 173 -12.25 1.20 -15.78
N LYS A 174 -12.62 1.67 -16.98
CA LYS A 174 -12.25 1.01 -18.25
C LYS A 174 -10.74 0.92 -18.44
N THR A 175 -10.01 1.93 -17.96
CA THR A 175 -8.55 1.92 -17.99
C THR A 175 -8.00 0.86 -17.03
N CYS A 176 -8.55 0.76 -15.82
CA CYS A 176 -8.19 -0.28 -14.86
C CYS A 176 -8.51 -1.68 -15.40
N GLU A 177 -9.69 -1.89 -16.01
CA GLU A 177 -10.07 -3.13 -16.68
C GLU A 177 -9.00 -3.57 -17.67
N LYS A 178 -8.56 -2.67 -18.55
CA LYS A 178 -7.50 -2.97 -19.52
C LYS A 178 -6.20 -3.38 -18.84
N LYS A 179 -5.76 -2.63 -17.81
CA LYS A 179 -4.55 -2.94 -17.03
C LYS A 179 -4.64 -4.31 -16.34
N ILE A 180 -5.78 -4.67 -15.77
CA ILE A 180 -6.02 -5.99 -15.15
C ILE A 180 -5.68 -7.11 -16.14
N TRP A 181 -6.12 -6.99 -17.40
CA TRP A 181 -5.83 -8.00 -18.42
C TRP A 181 -4.34 -8.06 -18.80
N GLU A 182 -3.64 -6.92 -18.74
CA GLU A 182 -2.21 -6.82 -19.08
C GLU A 182 -1.29 -7.35 -17.97
N ILE A 183 -1.59 -7.08 -16.69
CA ILE A 183 -0.65 -7.31 -15.58
C ILE A 183 -1.02 -8.47 -14.66
N ALA A 184 -2.30 -8.84 -14.57
CA ALA A 184 -2.76 -9.89 -13.66
C ALA A 184 -2.80 -11.24 -14.38
N SER A 185 -2.32 -12.29 -13.70
CA SER A 185 -2.53 -13.68 -14.15
C SER A 185 -4.01 -14.05 -14.12
N ALA A 186 -4.40 -15.15 -14.78
CA ALA A 186 -5.79 -15.60 -14.76
C ALA A 186 -6.34 -15.71 -13.33
N GLN A 187 -5.60 -16.35 -12.42
CA GLN A 187 -5.95 -16.51 -11.00
C GLN A 187 -6.20 -15.17 -10.29
N GLU A 188 -5.39 -14.17 -10.59
CA GLU A 188 -5.46 -12.85 -9.95
C GLU A 188 -6.55 -11.95 -10.53
N ARG A 189 -7.08 -12.25 -11.73
CA ARG A 189 -8.14 -11.46 -12.37
C ARG A 189 -9.50 -11.60 -11.69
N ALA A 190 -9.81 -12.78 -11.16
CA ALA A 190 -11.10 -13.07 -10.53
C ALA A 190 -11.52 -12.04 -9.46
N PRO A 191 -10.68 -11.73 -8.44
CA PRO A 191 -11.07 -10.75 -7.42
C PRO A 191 -11.28 -9.33 -7.98
N PHE A 192 -10.50 -8.92 -8.98
CA PHE A 192 -10.69 -7.63 -9.63
C PHE A 192 -12.01 -7.57 -10.41
N LEU A 193 -12.37 -8.64 -11.12
CA LEU A 193 -13.63 -8.72 -11.87
C LEU A 193 -14.84 -8.72 -10.94
N ILE A 194 -14.78 -9.42 -9.81
CA ILE A 194 -15.84 -9.38 -8.78
C ILE A 194 -16.01 -7.95 -8.26
N ARG A 195 -14.90 -7.26 -7.99
CA ARG A 195 -14.94 -5.87 -7.52
C ARG A 195 -15.55 -4.91 -8.55
N ILE A 196 -15.24 -5.09 -9.84
CA ILE A 196 -15.87 -4.34 -10.93
C ILE A 196 -17.39 -4.60 -10.98
N VAL A 197 -17.82 -5.86 -10.80
CA VAL A 197 -19.26 -6.21 -10.72
C VAL A 197 -19.92 -5.46 -9.56
N SER A 198 -19.33 -5.49 -8.36
CA SER A 198 -19.83 -4.73 -7.21
C SER A 198 -19.93 -3.24 -7.52
N PHE A 199 -18.90 -2.64 -8.12
CA PHE A 199 -18.93 -1.23 -8.51
C PHE A 199 -20.10 -0.90 -9.44
N GLU A 200 -20.27 -1.68 -10.52
CA GLU A 200 -21.30 -1.42 -11.53
C GLU A 200 -22.72 -1.57 -10.95
N LEU A 201 -22.91 -2.47 -9.97
CA LEU A 201 -24.19 -2.71 -9.30
C LEU A 201 -24.49 -1.67 -8.20
N GLU A 202 -23.52 -1.36 -7.36
CA GLU A 202 -23.71 -0.53 -6.16
C GLU A 202 -23.68 0.97 -6.48
N THR A 203 -22.80 1.39 -7.39
CA THR A 203 -22.54 2.82 -7.64
C THR A 203 -23.18 3.28 -8.95
N ALA A 204 -22.94 2.57 -10.05
CA ALA A 204 -23.35 3.00 -11.37
C ALA A 204 -24.78 2.57 -11.74
N LYS A 205 -25.32 1.54 -11.07
CA LYS A 205 -26.58 0.84 -11.40
C LYS A 205 -26.70 0.52 -12.90
N ASN A 206 -25.57 0.25 -13.55
CA ASN A 206 -25.52 0.03 -14.98
C ASN A 206 -25.74 -1.46 -15.29
N LEU A 207 -27.00 -1.81 -15.55
CA LEU A 207 -27.42 -3.21 -15.72
C LEU A 207 -26.68 -3.92 -16.86
N GLU A 208 -26.49 -3.27 -18.01
CA GLU A 208 -25.81 -3.88 -19.15
C GLU A 208 -24.33 -4.15 -18.87
N ALA A 209 -23.63 -3.17 -18.28
CA ALA A 209 -22.23 -3.33 -17.90
C ALA A 209 -22.06 -4.40 -16.82
N ALA A 210 -22.93 -4.41 -15.80
CA ALA A 210 -22.93 -5.41 -14.75
C ALA A 210 -23.18 -6.82 -15.31
N LYS A 211 -24.18 -7.01 -16.19
CA LYS A 211 -24.45 -8.30 -16.86
C LYS A 211 -23.24 -8.80 -17.65
N LYS A 212 -22.56 -7.89 -18.38
CA LYS A 212 -21.33 -8.22 -19.10
C LYS A 212 -20.19 -8.62 -18.15
N ALA A 213 -19.96 -7.83 -17.10
CA ALA A 213 -18.93 -8.10 -16.10
C ALA A 213 -19.17 -9.43 -15.36
N ILE A 214 -20.42 -9.74 -14.99
CA ILE A 214 -20.82 -11.03 -14.39
C ILE A 214 -20.48 -12.19 -15.33
N SER A 215 -20.82 -12.09 -16.62
CA SER A 215 -20.51 -13.14 -17.60
C SER A 215 -19.00 -13.39 -17.70
N VAL A 216 -18.20 -12.31 -17.78
CA VAL A 216 -16.74 -12.39 -17.86
C VAL A 216 -16.14 -12.96 -16.57
N ALA A 217 -16.62 -12.51 -15.40
CA ALA A 217 -16.18 -13.02 -14.09
C ALA A 217 -16.45 -14.52 -13.97
N LYS A 218 -17.68 -14.96 -14.28
CA LYS A 218 -18.08 -16.36 -14.23
C LYS A 218 -17.20 -17.24 -15.13
N ASN A 219 -17.01 -16.85 -16.39
CA ASN A 219 -16.17 -17.60 -17.33
C ASN A 219 -14.70 -17.67 -16.85
N THR A 220 -14.18 -16.56 -16.32
CA THR A 220 -12.81 -16.48 -15.81
C THR A 220 -12.61 -17.42 -14.63
N ILE A 221 -13.51 -17.38 -13.64
CA ILE A 221 -13.45 -18.25 -12.44
C ILE A 221 -13.55 -19.73 -12.84
N GLN A 222 -14.43 -20.07 -13.80
CA GLN A 222 -14.56 -21.43 -14.30
C GLN A 222 -13.29 -21.94 -14.99
N MET A 223 -12.61 -21.10 -15.78
CA MET A 223 -11.36 -21.47 -16.45
C MET A 223 -10.19 -21.72 -15.49
N ILE A 224 -10.18 -21.09 -14.32
CA ILE A 224 -9.04 -21.12 -13.38
C ILE A 224 -8.98 -22.44 -12.57
N ALA A 225 -10.00 -23.29 -12.63
CA ALA A 225 -10.03 -24.72 -12.29
C ALA A 225 -9.20 -25.23 -11.07
N ILE A 226 -9.05 -24.45 -10.01
CA ILE A 226 -8.65 -24.94 -8.69
C ILE A 226 -9.91 -24.96 -7.84
N LYS A 227 -10.35 -26.15 -7.41
CA LYS A 227 -11.63 -26.36 -6.70
C LYS A 227 -11.87 -25.34 -5.57
N GLN A 228 -10.87 -25.11 -4.72
CA GLN A 228 -10.97 -24.16 -3.59
C GLN A 228 -11.10 -22.69 -4.04
N ILE A 229 -10.31 -22.27 -5.05
CA ILE A 229 -10.36 -20.90 -5.58
C ILE A 229 -11.70 -20.68 -6.30
N ARG A 230 -12.15 -21.68 -7.08
CA ARG A 230 -13.44 -21.66 -7.75
C ARG A 230 -14.58 -21.51 -6.76
N GLU A 231 -14.63 -22.37 -5.73
CA GLU A 231 -15.69 -22.33 -4.72
C GLU A 231 -15.72 -20.99 -3.97
N SER A 232 -14.57 -20.46 -3.54
CA SER A 232 -14.51 -19.16 -2.83
C SER A 232 -15.04 -18.02 -3.69
N GLN A 233 -14.56 -17.89 -4.93
CA GLN A 233 -14.89 -16.76 -5.81
C GLN A 233 -16.29 -16.89 -6.41
N GLU A 234 -16.76 -18.11 -6.72
CA GLU A 234 -18.15 -18.33 -7.14
C GLU A 234 -19.13 -18.02 -6.00
N ASN A 235 -18.79 -18.35 -4.74
CA ASN A 235 -19.62 -18.01 -3.58
C ASN A 235 -19.72 -16.49 -3.38
N GLU A 236 -18.60 -15.75 -3.45
CA GLU A 236 -18.61 -14.29 -3.36
C GLU A 236 -19.45 -13.65 -4.48
N LEU A 237 -19.25 -14.11 -5.72
CA LEU A 237 -20.04 -13.63 -6.86
C LEU A 237 -21.53 -13.96 -6.71
N ALA A 238 -21.86 -15.16 -6.21
CA ALA A 238 -23.24 -15.56 -5.96
C ALA A 238 -23.92 -14.67 -4.90
N LEU A 239 -23.23 -14.36 -3.81
CA LEU A 239 -23.74 -13.45 -2.76
C LEU A 239 -23.99 -12.03 -3.30
N ILE A 240 -23.10 -11.52 -4.16
CA ILE A 240 -23.29 -10.21 -4.82
C ILE A 240 -24.50 -10.25 -5.74
N ILE A 241 -24.67 -11.32 -6.53
CA ILE A 241 -25.82 -11.48 -7.43
C ILE A 241 -27.12 -11.62 -6.63
N GLU A 242 -27.12 -12.39 -5.54
CA GLU A 242 -28.29 -12.60 -4.69
C GLU A 242 -28.75 -11.29 -4.02
N SER A 243 -27.81 -10.56 -3.41
CA SER A 243 -28.09 -9.26 -2.78
C SER A 243 -28.60 -8.20 -3.76
N HIS A 244 -28.22 -8.29 -5.03
CA HIS A 244 -28.63 -7.35 -6.09
C HIS A 244 -29.67 -7.94 -7.06
N SER A 245 -30.28 -9.08 -6.72
CA SER A 245 -31.24 -9.79 -7.58
C SER A 245 -32.42 -8.90 -7.99
N ASN A 246 -32.91 -8.04 -7.08
CA ASN A 246 -33.98 -7.10 -7.37
C ASN A 246 -33.61 -6.09 -8.47
N VAL A 247 -32.35 -5.66 -8.53
CA VAL A 247 -31.85 -4.71 -9.53
C VAL A 247 -31.62 -5.44 -10.85
N LEU A 248 -31.01 -6.63 -10.80
CA LEU A 248 -30.73 -7.45 -11.98
C LEU A 248 -31.99 -8.01 -12.67
N CYS A 249 -33.05 -8.27 -11.90
CA CYS A 249 -34.34 -8.78 -12.40
C CYS A 249 -35.37 -7.68 -12.67
N SER A 250 -35.02 -6.39 -12.51
CA SER A 250 -35.95 -5.26 -12.66
C SER A 250 -36.36 -4.95 -14.12
N GLU A 251 -36.00 -5.79 -15.08
CA GLU A 251 -36.56 -5.76 -16.43
C GLU A 251 -37.83 -6.64 -16.50
N LYS A 252 -38.95 -6.06 -16.06
CA LYS A 252 -40.24 -6.23 -16.76
C LYS A 252 -40.72 -4.85 -17.21
#